data_AF-A0A8S2EJL4-F1
#
_entry.id   AF-A0A8S2EJL4-F1
#
_cell.length_a   1.000
_cell.length_b   1.000
_cell.length_c   1.000
_cell.angle_alpha   90.00
_cell.angle_beta   90.00
_cell.angle_gamma   90.00
#
_symmetry.space_group_name_H-M   'P 1'
#
loop_
_entity.id
_entity.type
_entity.pdbx_description
1 polymer ?
#
loop_
_entity_poly.entity_id
_entity_poly.type
_entity_poly.pdbx_seq_one_letter_code
_entity_poly.pdbx_strand_id
1 'polypeptide(L)'
;MYHYPKYIDLVPDVLHMKLRIMDVLLKHILYEACTVPAPTDIQKQQQQREFTLKLLKQHSKETKTYIKFTLEKQKIVRIGPISGDKHDIFMPQLQLQKLMWNQQRAQMIMNLIQNFYHILELLKKENDEINPLELKLLCKGWAQTYLNLFGKDQITPYVHCLGGHIPEFHRVYGELKKFSLQGVEKINDMVTIDFFHSTNKQGVLVMIHIFDTWANTYFESRDPDEDEVIEDSGDEDES
;
A
#
# COMPACT_ATOMS: atom_id res chain seq x y z
N MET A 1 12.70 -29.87 -11.38
CA MET A 1 13.79 -29.07 -10.78
C MET A 1 13.12 -27.92 -10.03
N TYR A 2 13.02 -28.01 -8.70
CA TYR A 2 12.35 -27.00 -7.89
C TYR A 2 13.28 -25.80 -7.73
N HIS A 3 12.95 -24.66 -8.34
CA HIS A 3 13.57 -23.39 -7.97
C HIS A 3 13.03 -23.02 -6.59
N TYR A 4 13.87 -23.14 -5.56
CA TYR A 4 13.61 -22.48 -4.28
C TYR A 4 13.51 -20.97 -4.54
N PRO A 5 12.48 -20.26 -4.04
CA PRO A 5 12.41 -18.82 -4.18
C PRO A 5 13.60 -18.21 -3.43
N LYS A 6 14.34 -17.34 -4.11
CA LYS A 6 15.59 -16.71 -3.64
C LYS A 6 15.41 -15.70 -2.49
N TYR A 7 14.24 -15.66 -1.85
CA TYR A 7 13.79 -14.59 -0.95
C TYR A 7 13.10 -15.16 0.31
N ILE A 8 13.71 -16.16 0.95
CA ILE A 8 13.13 -16.83 2.12
C ILE A 8 13.06 -15.89 3.35
N ASP A 9 13.71 -14.72 3.29
CA ASP A 9 13.85 -13.82 4.44
C ASP A 9 13.07 -12.50 4.32
N LEU A 10 12.34 -12.28 3.22
CA LEU A 10 11.66 -10.99 2.95
C LEU A 10 10.21 -11.19 2.53
N VAL A 11 9.27 -10.89 3.43
CA VAL A 11 7.83 -10.91 3.16
C VAL A 11 7.35 -9.49 2.84
N PRO A 12 6.56 -9.28 1.76
CA PRO A 12 6.09 -7.96 1.39
C PRO A 12 5.05 -7.43 2.38
N ASP A 13 5.19 -6.16 2.76
CA ASP A 13 4.17 -5.46 3.54
C ASP A 13 2.96 -5.12 2.66
N VAL A 14 1.83 -5.76 2.98
CA VAL A 14 0.55 -5.59 2.27
C VAL A 14 0.01 -4.15 2.39
N LEU A 15 0.23 -3.46 3.52
CA LEU A 15 -0.21 -2.08 3.68
C LEU A 15 0.55 -1.16 2.72
N HIS A 16 1.87 -1.21 2.76
CA HIS A 16 2.69 -0.36 1.89
C HIS A 16 2.51 -0.72 0.42
N MET A 17 2.31 -1.99 0.09
CA MET A 17 1.90 -2.41 -1.26
C MET A 17 0.60 -1.71 -1.69
N LYS A 18 -0.43 -1.71 -0.84
CA LYS A 18 -1.69 -0.99 -1.10
C LYS A 18 -1.43 0.49 -1.37
N LEU A 19 -0.72 1.17 -0.48
CA LEU A 19 -0.46 2.61 -0.61
C LEU A 19 0.27 2.94 -1.92
N ARG A 20 1.33 2.18 -2.25
CA ARG A 20 2.14 2.45 -3.45
C ARG A 20 1.40 2.13 -4.74
N ILE A 21 0.65 1.04 -4.80
CA ILE A 21 -0.15 0.71 -5.99
C ILE A 21 -1.25 1.76 -6.19
N MET A 22 -1.97 2.15 -5.13
CA MET A 22 -3.02 3.17 -5.25
C MET A 22 -2.47 4.54 -5.66
N ASP A 23 -1.31 4.93 -5.15
CA ASP A 23 -0.62 6.16 -5.57
C ASP A 23 -0.30 6.16 -7.07
N VAL A 24 0.22 5.05 -7.58
CA VAL A 24 0.53 4.89 -8.99
C VAL A 24 -0.74 4.91 -9.84
N LEU A 25 -1.79 4.19 -9.43
CA LEU A 25 -3.08 4.20 -10.13
C LEU A 25 -3.68 5.60 -10.18
N LEU A 26 -3.69 6.32 -9.06
CA LEU A 26 -4.19 7.69 -9.00
C LEU A 26 -3.38 8.61 -9.92
N LYS A 27 -2.05 8.46 -9.96
CA LYS A 27 -1.20 9.23 -10.89
C LYS A 27 -1.60 8.99 -12.35
N HIS A 28 -1.85 7.75 -12.75
CA HIS A 28 -2.30 7.44 -14.11
C HIS A 28 -3.68 8.02 -14.42
N ILE A 29 -4.63 7.91 -13.48
CA ILE A 29 -5.97 8.49 -13.61
C ILE A 29 -5.88 10.00 -13.80
N LEU A 30 -5.07 10.69 -12.98
CA LEU A 30 -4.90 12.14 -13.07
C LEU A 30 -4.28 12.55 -14.41
N TYR A 31 -3.27 11.81 -14.88
CA TYR A 31 -2.64 12.07 -16.17
C TYR A 31 -3.65 11.96 -17.31
N GLU A 32 -4.43 10.89 -17.33
CA GLU A 32 -5.38 10.63 -18.41
C GLU A 32 -6.61 11.55 -18.35
N ALA A 33 -7.13 11.86 -17.16
CA ALA A 33 -8.23 12.83 -16.98
C ALA A 33 -7.86 14.24 -17.44
N CYS A 34 -6.58 14.61 -17.36
CA CYS A 34 -6.06 15.91 -17.82
C CYS A 34 -5.66 15.92 -19.31
N THR A 35 -5.66 14.76 -19.98
CA THR A 35 -5.22 14.66 -21.37
C THR A 35 -6.43 14.75 -22.30
N VAL A 36 -6.42 15.71 -23.22
CA VAL A 36 -7.45 15.85 -24.25
C VAL A 36 -7.07 15.02 -25.50
N PRO A 37 -8.04 14.40 -26.20
CA PRO A 37 -7.76 13.56 -27.37
C PRO A 37 -7.06 14.29 -28.54
N ALA A 38 -7.30 15.60 -28.68
CA ALA A 38 -6.63 16.47 -29.66
C ALA A 38 -5.80 17.53 -28.92
N PRO A 39 -4.50 17.28 -28.68
CA PRO A 39 -3.66 18.11 -27.80
C PRO A 39 -3.28 19.49 -28.37
N THR A 40 -3.83 19.89 -29.52
CA THR A 40 -3.52 21.16 -30.18
C THR A 40 -4.23 22.37 -29.57
N ASP A 41 -5.26 22.16 -28.75
CA ASP A 41 -6.01 23.24 -28.10
C ASP A 41 -5.61 23.39 -26.63
N ILE A 42 -4.61 24.24 -26.39
CA ILE A 42 -4.07 24.55 -25.05
C ILE A 42 -5.18 25.05 -24.11
N GLN A 43 -6.15 25.81 -24.63
CA GLN A 43 -7.26 26.34 -23.83
C GLN A 43 -8.19 25.23 -23.37
N LYS A 44 -8.58 24.31 -24.25
CA LYS A 44 -9.39 23.15 -23.87
C LYS A 44 -8.68 22.26 -22.86
N GLN A 45 -7.38 22.06 -23.01
CA GLN A 45 -6.61 21.29 -22.03
C GLN A 45 -6.58 21.98 -20.66
N GLN A 46 -6.45 23.30 -20.63
CA GLN A 46 -6.52 24.06 -19.39
C GLN A 46 -7.91 23.98 -18.73
N GLN A 47 -8.99 24.15 -19.51
CA GLN A 47 -10.36 24.00 -19.01
C GLN A 47 -10.62 22.60 -18.45
N GLN A 48 -10.14 21.56 -19.13
CA GLN A 48 -10.25 20.18 -18.65
C GLN A 48 -9.52 19.97 -17.32
N ARG A 49 -8.33 20.56 -17.15
CA ARG A 49 -7.57 20.50 -15.90
C ARG A 49 -8.31 21.18 -14.76
N GLU A 50 -8.86 22.37 -15.00
CA GLU A 50 -9.64 23.11 -14.00
C GLU A 50 -10.92 22.37 -13.60
N PHE A 51 -11.62 21.80 -14.58
CA PHE A 51 -12.80 20.96 -14.35
C PHE A 51 -12.46 19.71 -13.52
N THR A 52 -11.41 18.99 -13.91
CA THR A 52 -10.91 17.80 -13.20
C THR A 52 -10.55 18.15 -11.76
N LEU A 53 -9.82 19.25 -11.54
CA LEU A 53 -9.44 19.71 -10.21
C LEU A 53 -10.66 20.06 -9.35
N LYS A 54 -11.67 20.71 -9.93
CA LYS A 54 -12.93 21.02 -9.23
C LYS A 54 -13.65 19.75 -8.79
N LEU A 55 -13.79 18.77 -9.68
CA LEU A 55 -14.41 17.48 -9.37
C LEU A 55 -13.66 16.72 -8.28
N LEU A 56 -12.32 16.67 -8.33
CA LEU A 56 -11.51 16.00 -7.32
C LEU A 56 -11.67 16.64 -5.93
N LYS A 57 -11.67 17.98 -5.87
CA LYS A 57 -11.90 18.72 -4.62
C LYS A 57 -13.31 18.48 -4.07
N GLN A 58 -14.31 18.48 -4.95
CA GLN A 58 -15.69 18.18 -4.57
C GLN A 58 -15.81 16.75 -4.02
N HIS A 59 -15.31 15.75 -4.76
CA HIS A 59 -15.31 14.35 -4.35
C HIS A 59 -14.61 14.15 -3.01
N SER A 60 -13.47 14.82 -2.80
CA SER A 60 -12.75 14.72 -1.54
C SER A 60 -13.50 15.33 -0.35
N LYS A 61 -14.30 16.38 -0.58
CA LYS A 61 -15.17 16.96 0.43
C LYS A 61 -16.37 16.05 0.74
N GLU A 62 -17.00 15.50 -0.29
CA GLU A 62 -18.17 14.61 -0.17
C GLU A 62 -17.82 13.32 0.58
N THR A 63 -16.65 12.75 0.28
CA THR A 63 -16.12 11.56 0.94
C THR A 63 -15.49 11.84 2.31
N LYS A 64 -15.39 13.11 2.74
CA LYS A 64 -14.71 13.54 3.98
C LYS A 64 -13.25 13.06 4.08
N THR A 65 -12.58 12.86 2.94
CA THR A 65 -11.18 12.41 2.88
C THR A 65 -10.20 13.58 2.97
N TYR A 66 -10.63 14.78 2.58
CA TYR A 66 -9.86 16.03 2.63
C TYR A 66 -8.47 15.96 1.98
N ILE A 67 -8.34 15.13 0.94
CA ILE A 67 -7.18 15.04 0.06
C ILE A 67 -7.03 16.33 -0.71
N LYS A 68 -5.83 16.91 -0.64
CA LYS A 68 -5.52 18.20 -1.27
C LYS A 68 -4.95 17.98 -2.66
N PHE A 69 -5.57 18.61 -3.65
CA PHE A 69 -5.08 18.66 -5.03
C PHE A 69 -4.79 20.11 -5.42
N THR A 70 -3.71 20.32 -6.16
CA THR A 70 -3.32 21.62 -6.71
C THR A 70 -2.88 21.48 -8.17
N LEU A 71 -2.77 22.60 -8.87
CA LEU A 71 -2.25 22.68 -10.22
C LEU A 71 -0.82 23.23 -10.18
N GLU A 72 0.17 22.41 -10.54
CA GLU A 72 1.57 22.78 -10.61
C GLU A 72 2.10 22.52 -12.02
N LYS A 73 2.69 23.54 -12.67
CA LYS A 73 3.27 23.42 -14.01
C LYS A 73 2.35 22.68 -15.00
N GLN A 74 1.06 23.04 -14.99
CA GLN A 74 0.01 22.44 -15.82
C GLN A 74 -0.28 20.95 -15.56
N LYS A 75 0.09 20.43 -14.39
CA LYS A 75 -0.23 19.08 -13.94
C LYS A 75 -1.00 19.16 -12.63
N ILE A 76 -2.05 18.36 -12.51
CA ILE A 76 -2.69 18.20 -11.21
C ILE A 76 -1.78 17.33 -10.36
N VAL A 77 -1.40 17.86 -9.21
CA VAL A 77 -0.60 17.14 -8.23
C VAL A 77 -1.34 17.07 -6.91
N ARG A 78 -1.15 15.95 -6.22
CA ARG A 78 -1.63 15.75 -4.87
C ARG A 78 -0.62 16.33 -3.88
N ILE A 79 -1.11 16.98 -2.84
CA ILE A 79 -0.30 17.47 -1.72
C ILE A 79 -0.35 16.45 -0.59
N GLY A 80 0.84 15.93 -0.23
CA GLY A 80 1.02 15.00 0.88
C GLY A 80 0.66 13.53 0.57
N PRO A 81 0.94 12.62 1.51
CA PRO A 81 0.55 11.22 1.43
C PRO A 81 -0.96 11.05 1.67
N ILE A 82 -1.52 9.96 1.15
CA ILE A 82 -2.87 9.50 1.48
C ILE A 82 -2.72 8.27 2.38
N SER A 83 -3.41 8.26 3.51
CA SER A 83 -3.44 7.13 4.42
C SER A 83 -4.30 5.99 3.87
N GLY A 84 -4.10 4.78 4.38
CA GLY A 84 -4.75 3.57 3.86
C GLY A 84 -6.28 3.65 3.89
N ASP A 85 -6.85 4.15 4.98
CA ASP A 85 -8.28 4.40 5.18
C ASP A 85 -8.85 5.39 4.16
N LYS A 86 -8.13 6.47 3.89
CA LYS A 86 -8.56 7.48 2.91
C LYS A 86 -8.57 6.93 1.49
N HIS A 87 -7.63 6.04 1.14
CA HIS A 87 -7.69 5.33 -0.13
C HIS A 87 -8.94 4.47 -0.23
N ASP A 88 -9.24 3.69 0.81
CA ASP A 88 -10.39 2.78 0.88
C ASP A 88 -11.73 3.52 0.71
N ILE A 89 -11.80 4.79 1.10
CA ILE A 89 -12.99 5.64 0.89
C ILE A 89 -12.94 6.34 -0.48
N PHE A 90 -11.81 6.97 -0.82
CA PHE A 90 -11.71 7.87 -1.97
C PHE A 90 -11.76 7.13 -3.31
N MET A 91 -10.95 6.07 -3.47
CA MET A 91 -10.72 5.43 -4.75
C MET A 91 -11.94 4.68 -5.28
N PRO A 92 -12.65 3.84 -4.50
CA PRO A 92 -13.81 3.10 -4.99
C PRO A 92 -14.98 3.98 -5.43
N GLN A 93 -15.12 5.16 -4.82
CA GLN A 93 -16.22 6.08 -5.06
C GLN A 93 -15.91 7.12 -6.15
N LEU A 94 -14.68 7.14 -6.66
CA LEU A 94 -14.24 8.13 -7.65
C LEU A 94 -14.95 7.90 -8.99
N GLN A 95 -15.71 8.89 -9.45
CA GLN A 95 -16.52 8.79 -10.67
C GLN A 95 -15.66 8.97 -11.94
N LEU A 96 -14.86 7.96 -12.29
CA LEU A 96 -13.90 8.00 -13.42
C LEU A 96 -14.56 8.34 -14.75
N GLN A 97 -15.80 7.86 -14.98
CA GLN A 97 -16.59 8.17 -16.17
C GLN A 97 -16.82 9.68 -16.37
N LYS A 98 -16.92 10.46 -15.28
CA LYS A 98 -17.04 11.92 -15.36
C LYS A 98 -15.70 12.63 -15.53
N LEU A 99 -14.60 12.01 -15.12
CA LEU A 99 -13.26 12.59 -15.17
C LEU A 99 -12.56 12.37 -16.52
N MET A 100 -12.85 11.25 -17.18
CA MET A 100 -12.08 10.76 -18.31
C MET A 100 -12.90 10.82 -19.61
N TRP A 101 -12.24 11.12 -20.72
CA TRP A 101 -12.88 11.17 -22.04
C TRP A 101 -13.28 9.79 -22.55
N ASN A 102 -12.39 8.80 -22.40
CA ASN A 102 -12.62 7.45 -22.86
C ASN A 102 -13.39 6.64 -21.80
N GLN A 103 -14.70 6.51 -22.00
CA GLN A 103 -15.60 5.82 -21.07
C GLN A 103 -15.28 4.34 -20.91
N GLN A 104 -14.92 3.65 -21.99
CA GLN A 104 -14.54 2.24 -21.93
C GLN A 104 -13.28 2.06 -21.07
N ARG A 105 -12.29 2.93 -21.28
CA ARG A 105 -11.05 2.90 -20.53
C ARG A 105 -11.24 3.27 -19.05
N ALA A 106 -12.11 4.24 -18.76
CA ALA A 106 -12.53 4.55 -17.40
C ALA A 106 -13.13 3.32 -16.70
N GLN A 107 -14.01 2.57 -17.38
CA GLN A 107 -14.59 1.34 -16.84
C GLN A 107 -13.52 0.26 -16.58
N MET A 108 -12.57 0.07 -17.50
CA MET A 108 -11.47 -0.89 -17.32
C MET A 108 -10.62 -0.55 -16.09
N ILE A 109 -10.34 0.73 -15.85
CA ILE A 109 -9.57 1.18 -14.67
C ILE A 109 -10.40 1.00 -13.39
N MET A 110 -11.71 1.28 -13.40
CA MET A 110 -12.57 1.00 -12.25
C MET A 110 -12.58 -0.50 -11.89
N ASN A 111 -12.71 -1.37 -12.89
CA ASN A 111 -12.65 -2.82 -12.69
C ASN A 111 -11.27 -3.25 -12.15
N LEU A 112 -10.19 -2.65 -12.64
CA LEU A 112 -8.83 -2.91 -12.13
C LEU A 112 -8.70 -2.54 -10.65
N ILE A 113 -9.26 -1.39 -10.23
CA ILE A 113 -9.29 -0.97 -8.82
C ILE A 113 -10.12 -1.94 -7.97
N GLN A 114 -11.32 -2.31 -8.43
CA GLN A 114 -12.20 -3.25 -7.73
C GLN A 114 -11.55 -4.62 -7.55
N ASN A 115 -10.91 -5.14 -8.61
CA ASN A 115 -10.17 -6.40 -8.54
C ASN A 115 -8.98 -6.31 -7.58
N PHE A 116 -8.31 -5.15 -7.50
CA PHE A 116 -7.24 -4.96 -6.52
C PHE A 116 -7.79 -5.02 -5.09
N TYR A 117 -8.88 -4.32 -4.80
CA TYR A 117 -9.55 -4.38 -3.50
C TYR A 117 -10.01 -5.80 -3.16
N HIS A 118 -10.54 -6.53 -4.13
CA HIS A 118 -10.90 -7.93 -3.93
C HIS A 118 -9.70 -8.79 -3.52
N ILE A 119 -8.53 -8.62 -4.17
CA ILE A 119 -7.30 -9.30 -3.77
C ILE A 119 -6.89 -8.90 -2.34
N LEU A 120 -6.95 -7.60 -2.00
CA LEU A 120 -6.62 -7.14 -0.65
C LEU A 120 -7.55 -7.74 0.42
N GLU A 121 -8.84 -7.89 0.14
CA GLU A 121 -9.78 -8.55 1.05
C GLU A 121 -9.47 -10.03 1.19
N LEU A 122 -9.09 -10.73 0.12
CA LEU A 122 -8.63 -12.11 0.22
C LEU A 122 -7.39 -12.23 1.10
N LEU A 123 -6.41 -11.32 0.97
CA LEU A 123 -5.18 -11.36 1.77
C LEU A 123 -5.39 -11.08 3.27
N LYS A 124 -6.57 -10.59 3.68
CA LYS A 124 -6.93 -10.40 5.10
C LYS A 124 -7.52 -11.67 5.74
N LYS A 125 -8.01 -12.61 4.93
CA LYS A 125 -8.64 -13.85 5.38
C LYS A 125 -7.64 -14.79 6.05
N GLU A 126 -8.17 -15.78 6.76
CA GLU A 126 -7.35 -16.88 7.28
C GLU A 126 -6.90 -17.81 6.14
N ASN A 127 -5.82 -18.56 6.35
CA ASN A 127 -5.15 -19.29 5.27
C ASN A 127 -6.05 -20.38 4.64
N ASP A 128 -6.84 -21.04 5.47
CA ASP A 128 -7.80 -22.08 5.10
C ASP A 128 -8.99 -21.55 4.29
N GLU A 129 -9.25 -20.25 4.35
CA GLU A 129 -10.33 -19.59 3.61
C GLU A 129 -9.93 -19.14 2.20
N ILE A 130 -8.65 -19.28 1.82
CA ILE A 130 -8.11 -18.78 0.54
C ILE A 130 -7.73 -19.96 -0.35
N ASN A 131 -8.34 -20.05 -1.53
CA ASN A 131 -7.88 -21.00 -2.55
C ASN A 131 -6.58 -20.47 -3.21
N PRO A 132 -5.44 -21.17 -3.08
CA PRO A 132 -4.16 -20.66 -3.60
C PRO A 132 -4.13 -20.52 -5.13
N LEU A 133 -4.88 -21.37 -5.86
CA LEU A 133 -4.99 -21.27 -7.31
C LEU A 133 -5.80 -20.04 -7.71
N GLU A 134 -6.89 -19.77 -7.00
CA GLU A 134 -7.72 -18.58 -7.21
C GLU A 134 -6.92 -17.30 -7.00
N LEU A 135 -6.21 -17.19 -5.87
CA LEU A 135 -5.35 -16.04 -5.58
C LEU A 135 -4.31 -15.83 -6.68
N LYS A 136 -3.66 -16.91 -7.15
CA LYS A 136 -2.69 -16.84 -8.25
C LYS A 136 -3.30 -16.33 -9.55
N LEU A 137 -4.48 -16.82 -9.92
CA LEU A 137 -5.17 -16.40 -11.14
C LEU A 137 -5.63 -14.94 -11.06
N LEU A 138 -6.15 -14.51 -9.91
CA LEU A 138 -6.56 -13.12 -9.67
C LEU A 138 -5.37 -12.16 -9.76
N CYS A 139 -4.27 -12.44 -9.04
CA CYS A 139 -3.04 -11.64 -9.09
C CYS A 139 -2.48 -11.52 -10.51
N LYS A 140 -2.39 -12.64 -11.24
CA LYS A 140 -1.89 -12.65 -12.62
C LYS A 140 -2.83 -11.90 -13.57
N GLY A 141 -4.14 -12.11 -13.47
CA GLY A 141 -5.14 -11.44 -14.29
C GLY A 141 -5.16 -9.93 -14.05
N TRP A 142 -5.03 -9.52 -12.79
CA TRP A 142 -4.88 -8.12 -12.42
C TRP A 142 -3.63 -7.50 -13.04
N ALA A 143 -2.47 -8.15 -12.90
CA ALA A 143 -1.21 -7.65 -13.45
C ALA A 143 -1.22 -7.56 -14.98
N GLN A 144 -1.85 -8.54 -15.66
CA GLN A 144 -2.04 -8.49 -17.11
C GLN A 144 -2.94 -7.33 -17.54
N THR A 145 -4.03 -7.07 -16.79
CA THR A 145 -4.93 -5.94 -17.05
C THR A 145 -4.21 -4.61 -16.84
N TYR A 146 -3.44 -4.48 -15.75
CA TYR A 146 -2.60 -3.32 -15.48
C TYR A 146 -1.61 -3.09 -16.64
N LEU A 147 -0.91 -4.15 -17.07
CA LEU A 147 0.05 -4.09 -18.17
C LEU A 147 -0.60 -3.63 -19.47
N ASN A 148 -1.78 -4.16 -19.81
CA ASN A 148 -2.50 -3.77 -21.02
C ASN A 148 -2.96 -2.31 -20.97
N LEU A 149 -3.26 -1.77 -19.79
CA LEU A 149 -3.72 -0.39 -19.62
C LEU A 149 -2.56 0.61 -19.66
N PHE A 150 -1.43 0.32 -19.00
CA PHE A 150 -0.38 1.31 -18.74
C PHE A 150 0.98 0.98 -19.38
N GLY A 151 1.18 -0.23 -19.88
CA GLY A 151 2.43 -0.66 -20.51
C GLY A 151 3.50 -1.16 -19.53
N LYS A 152 4.56 -1.78 -20.07
CA LYS A 152 5.62 -2.43 -19.29
C LYS A 152 6.45 -1.45 -18.47
N ASP A 153 6.68 -0.26 -19.00
CA ASP A 153 7.53 0.77 -18.38
C ASP A 153 6.92 1.38 -17.11
N GLN A 154 5.65 1.06 -16.82
CA GLN A 154 4.94 1.53 -15.62
C GLN A 154 4.90 0.48 -14.50
N ILE A 155 5.51 -0.70 -14.69
CA ILE A 155 5.58 -1.73 -13.65
C ILE A 155 6.54 -1.30 -12.54
N THR A 156 5.98 -1.01 -11.36
CA THR A 156 6.75 -0.76 -10.14
C THR A 156 7.07 -2.05 -9.40
N PRO A 157 8.01 -2.06 -8.43
CA PRO A 157 8.31 -3.24 -7.63
C PRO A 157 7.07 -3.86 -6.95
N TYR A 158 6.15 -3.04 -6.44
CA TYR A 158 4.92 -3.54 -5.82
C TYR A 158 3.90 -4.09 -6.83
N VAL A 159 3.81 -3.52 -8.04
CA VAL A 159 3.00 -4.09 -9.14
C VAL A 159 3.55 -5.45 -9.55
N HIS A 160 4.89 -5.56 -9.67
CA HIS A 160 5.56 -6.82 -9.95
C HIS A 160 5.34 -7.85 -8.83
N CYS A 161 5.51 -7.43 -7.56
CA CYS A 161 5.30 -8.27 -6.39
C CYS A 161 3.88 -8.83 -6.35
N LEU A 162 2.86 -7.98 -6.57
CA LEU A 162 1.47 -8.41 -6.59
C LEU A 162 1.20 -9.45 -7.67
N GLY A 163 1.70 -9.24 -8.89
CA GLY A 163 1.44 -10.13 -10.03
C GLY A 163 2.25 -11.42 -10.03
N GLY A 164 3.45 -11.40 -9.44
CA GLY A 164 4.42 -12.50 -9.52
C GLY A 164 4.63 -13.26 -8.23
N HIS A 165 4.67 -12.56 -7.08
CA HIS A 165 5.23 -13.11 -5.85
C HIS A 165 4.22 -13.27 -4.72
N ILE A 166 3.16 -12.46 -4.65
CA ILE A 166 2.14 -12.59 -3.60
C ILE A 166 1.56 -14.02 -3.47
N PRO A 167 1.20 -14.72 -4.56
CA PRO A 167 0.74 -16.10 -4.45
C PRO A 167 1.82 -17.07 -3.94
N GLU A 168 3.09 -16.79 -4.23
CA GLU A 168 4.22 -17.61 -3.76
C GLU A 168 4.48 -17.38 -2.27
N PHE A 169 4.49 -16.12 -1.84
CA PHE A 169 4.60 -15.76 -0.43
C PHE A 169 3.46 -16.36 0.38
N HIS A 170 2.22 -16.25 -0.11
CA HIS A 170 1.06 -16.85 0.56
C HIS A 170 1.19 -18.37 0.67
N ARG A 171 1.70 -19.04 -0.37
CA ARG A 171 1.95 -20.49 -0.34
C ARG A 171 3.03 -20.90 0.67
N VAL A 172 4.08 -20.10 0.84
CA VAL A 172 5.23 -20.42 1.71
C VAL A 172 4.94 -20.08 3.17
N TYR A 173 4.38 -18.90 3.43
CA TYR A 173 4.22 -18.35 4.78
C TYR A 173 2.77 -18.39 5.29
N GLY A 174 1.82 -18.76 4.44
CA GLY A 174 0.40 -18.68 4.75
C GLY A 174 -0.10 -17.24 4.85
N GLU A 175 -0.64 -16.87 6.00
CA GLU A 175 -1.29 -15.58 6.23
C GLU A 175 -0.30 -14.41 6.21
N LEU A 176 -0.31 -13.62 5.12
CA LEU A 176 0.58 -12.47 4.98
C LEU A 176 0.28 -11.33 5.96
N LYS A 177 -0.94 -11.26 6.51
CA LYS A 177 -1.30 -10.28 7.54
C LYS A 177 -0.45 -10.36 8.80
N LYS A 178 0.13 -11.54 9.11
CA LYS A 178 1.02 -11.75 10.27
C LYS A 178 2.31 -10.94 10.17
N PHE A 179 2.72 -10.57 8.94
CA PHE A 179 3.92 -9.79 8.66
C PHE A 179 3.61 -8.30 8.44
N SER A 180 2.41 -7.85 8.77
CA SER A 180 2.00 -6.45 8.62
C SER A 180 2.73 -5.55 9.61
N LEU A 181 3.30 -4.45 9.11
CA LEU A 181 3.98 -3.44 9.95
C LEU A 181 3.01 -2.42 10.58
N GLN A 182 1.69 -2.61 10.42
CA GLN A 182 0.66 -1.72 10.96
C GLN A 182 0.76 -1.51 12.48
N GLY A 183 1.17 -2.54 13.23
CA GLY A 183 1.36 -2.43 14.67
C GLY A 183 2.46 -1.43 15.04
N VAL A 184 3.57 -1.46 14.29
CA VAL A 184 4.71 -0.55 14.46
C VAL A 184 4.31 0.89 14.12
N GLU A 185 3.54 1.09 13.04
CA GLU A 185 3.03 2.41 12.68
C GLU A 185 2.13 3.00 13.78
N LYS A 186 1.22 2.18 14.34
CA LYS A 186 0.33 2.61 15.41
C LYS A 186 1.08 2.96 16.70
N ILE A 187 2.15 2.22 17.02
CA ILE A 187 3.03 2.55 18.14
C ILE A 187 3.75 3.87 17.89
N ASN A 188 4.27 4.08 16.68
CA ASN A 188 4.93 5.34 16.33
C ASN A 188 3.97 6.53 16.43
N ASP A 189 2.71 6.37 16.00
CA ASP A 189 1.66 7.38 16.17
C ASP A 189 1.39 7.67 17.65
N MET A 190 1.27 6.64 18.49
CA MET A 190 1.05 6.79 19.93
C MET A 190 2.22 7.50 20.60
N VAL A 191 3.45 7.07 20.33
CA VAL A 191 4.68 7.69 20.86
C VAL A 191 4.77 9.15 20.43
N THR A 192 4.42 9.46 19.18
CA THR A 192 4.41 10.83 18.68
C THR A 192 3.39 11.70 19.43
N ILE A 193 2.17 11.19 19.61
CA ILE A 193 1.13 11.84 20.41
C ILE A 193 1.64 12.08 21.83
N ASP A 194 2.10 11.03 22.51
CA ASP A 194 2.60 11.11 23.88
C ASP A 194 3.78 12.07 24.02
N PHE A 195 4.70 12.07 23.06
CA PHE A 195 5.81 13.03 23.01
C PHE A 195 5.30 14.48 22.91
N PHE A 196 4.33 14.78 22.05
CA PHE A 196 3.77 16.13 21.95
C PHE A 196 2.88 16.52 23.14
N HIS A 197 2.19 15.56 23.76
CA HIS A 197 1.44 15.78 24.99
C HIS A 197 2.37 16.03 26.18
N SER A 198 3.49 15.32 26.23
CA SER A 198 4.45 15.38 27.34
C SER A 198 5.48 16.49 27.15
N THR A 199 5.78 16.96 25.94
CA THR A 199 6.56 18.20 25.74
C THR A 199 5.80 19.45 26.19
N ASN A 200 4.48 19.39 26.36
CA ASN A 200 3.70 20.42 27.05
C ASN A 200 3.78 20.31 28.60
N LYS A 201 4.17 19.15 29.16
CA LYS A 201 4.45 18.91 30.59
C LYS A 201 5.41 17.70 30.78
N GLN A 202 6.73 17.93 30.76
CA GLN A 202 7.80 16.96 31.10
C GLN A 202 7.97 15.70 30.19
N GLY A 203 8.42 15.87 28.94
CA GLY A 203 8.41 14.82 27.92
C GLY A 203 9.39 13.65 28.01
N VAL A 204 10.48 13.81 28.76
CA VAL A 204 11.53 12.76 28.84
C VAL A 204 11.13 11.62 29.80
N LEU A 205 10.39 11.94 30.87
CA LEU A 205 10.01 10.96 31.90
C LEU A 205 8.93 9.97 31.42
N VAL A 206 8.03 10.44 30.54
CA VAL A 206 6.98 9.58 29.96
C VAL A 206 7.57 8.58 28.95
N MET A 207 8.54 9.00 28.15
CA MET A 207 9.24 8.11 27.21
C MET A 207 9.99 6.98 27.92
N ILE A 208 10.70 7.29 29.01
CA ILE A 208 11.38 6.27 29.83
C ILE A 208 10.36 5.26 30.38
N HIS A 209 9.23 5.75 30.89
CA HIS A 209 8.20 4.88 31.46
C HIS A 209 7.53 3.97 30.42
N ILE A 210 7.27 4.46 29.20
CA ILE A 210 6.70 3.65 28.11
C ILE A 210 7.69 2.60 27.63
N PHE A 211 8.97 2.97 27.47
CA PHE A 211 10.02 2.01 27.12
C PHE A 211 10.22 0.95 28.20
N ASP A 212 10.22 1.33 29.48
CA ASP A 212 10.32 0.40 30.60
C ASP A 212 9.10 -0.53 30.67
N THR A 213 7.89 0.00 30.45
CA THR A 213 6.67 -0.81 30.46
C THR A 213 6.64 -1.79 29.28
N TRP A 214 7.05 -1.35 28.09
CA TRP A 214 7.15 -2.20 26.91
C TRP A 214 8.23 -3.27 27.09
N ALA A 215 9.41 -2.89 27.58
CA ALA A 215 10.50 -3.82 27.87
C ALA A 215 10.07 -4.86 28.90
N ASN A 216 9.46 -4.46 30.02
CA ASN A 216 9.00 -5.40 31.04
C ASN A 216 7.92 -6.34 30.51
N THR A 217 6.96 -5.85 29.71
CA THR A 217 5.94 -6.72 29.09
C THR A 217 6.55 -7.70 28.07
N TYR A 218 7.58 -7.26 27.34
CA TYR A 218 8.28 -8.07 26.35
C TYR A 218 9.21 -9.12 26.99
N PHE A 219 9.84 -8.79 28.12
CA PHE A 219 10.69 -9.72 28.87
C PHE A 219 9.89 -10.66 29.80
N GLU A 220 8.75 -10.24 30.35
CA GLU A 220 7.86 -11.10 31.16
C GLU A 220 7.05 -12.10 30.32
N SER A 221 6.90 -11.86 29.01
CA SER A 221 6.25 -12.79 28.07
C SER A 221 7.22 -13.74 27.37
N ARG A 222 8.52 -13.66 27.68
CA ARG A 222 9.57 -14.53 27.15
C ARG A 222 9.76 -15.71 28.10
N ASP A 223 9.58 -16.92 27.59
CA ASP A 223 9.79 -18.16 28.36
C ASP A 223 11.31 -18.33 28.57
N PRO A 224 11.83 -18.40 29.81
CA PRO A 224 13.27 -18.43 30.07
C PRO A 224 14.00 -19.67 29.53
N ASP A 225 13.29 -20.67 29.02
CA ASP A 225 13.85 -21.90 28.47
C ASP A 225 14.20 -21.81 26.96
N GLU A 226 13.95 -20.67 26.27
CA GLU A 226 14.29 -20.53 24.84
C GLU A 226 15.76 -20.14 24.56
N ASP A 227 16.56 -19.77 25.57
CA ASP A 227 17.93 -19.28 25.38
C ASP A 227 19.04 -20.30 25.79
N GLU A 228 18.73 -21.60 25.95
CA GLU A 228 19.75 -22.66 26.03
C GLU A 228 19.76 -23.54 24.76
N VAL A 229 20.73 -23.28 23.88
CA VAL A 229 21.74 -24.22 23.33
C VAL A 229 22.34 -23.55 22.09
N ILE A 230 23.38 -22.74 22.32
CA ILE A 230 24.47 -22.63 21.36
C ILE A 230 25.68 -23.21 22.10
N GLU A 231 25.86 -24.53 21.99
CA GLU A 231 27.14 -25.14 22.32
C GLU A 231 28.18 -24.64 21.31
N ASP A 232 29.03 -23.76 21.81
CA ASP A 232 30.31 -23.38 21.24
C ASP A 232 31.17 -24.66 21.13
N SER A 233 31.14 -25.30 19.97
CA SER A 233 32.12 -26.33 19.62
C SER A 233 33.39 -25.61 19.17
N GLY A 234 34.18 -25.22 20.17
CA GLY A 234 35.58 -24.85 19.98
C GLY A 234 36.32 -26.02 19.36
N ASP A 235 36.76 -25.85 18.11
CA ASP A 235 37.83 -26.64 17.52
C ASP A 235 39.11 -26.33 18.31
N GLU A 236 39.42 -27.17 19.30
CA GLU A 236 40.76 -27.27 19.87
C GLU A 236 41.67 -27.96 18.86
N ASP A 237 42.47 -27.14 18.17
CA ASP A 237 43.77 -27.54 17.65
C ASP A 237 44.62 -28.10 18.81
N GLU A 238 44.91 -29.40 18.83
CA GLU A 238 46.15 -29.91 19.43
C GLU A 238 46.53 -31.31 18.88
N SER A 239 47.78 -31.36 18.38
CA SER A 239 48.63 -32.51 17.98
C SER A 239 48.52 -33.13 16.58
#